data_AF-A0A1S9CJ06-F1
#
_entry.id   AF-A0A1S9CJ06-F1
#
_cell.length_a   1.000
_cell.length_b   1.000
_cell.length_c   1.000
_cell.angle_alpha   90.00
_cell.angle_beta   90.00
_cell.angle_gamma   90.00
#
_symmetry.space_group_name_H-M   'P 1'
#
loop_
_entity.id
_entity.type
_entity.pdbx_description
1 polymer ?
#
loop_
_entity_poly.entity_id
_entity_poly.type
_entity_poly.pdbx_seq_one_letter_code
_entity_poly.pdbx_strand_id
1 'polypeptide(L)'
;MYLYWSKIIRHGKISATYKFALAEAILEMASDGKKEATLKEIALYYAYHLCFHLKEAPKQCTSQQSQFLEVCKLYNDREIVLDDLINVTVKNGFNDVID
;
A
#
# COMPACT_ATOMS: atom_id res chain seq x y z
N MET A 1 -4.09 15.30 -1.68
CA MET A 1 -5.39 14.61 -1.63
C MET A 1 -5.55 13.97 -0.26
N TYR A 2 -6.67 14.21 0.42
CA TYR A 2 -7.02 13.56 1.68
C TYR A 2 -7.96 12.39 1.44
N LEU A 3 -7.73 11.29 2.16
CA LEU A 3 -8.56 10.11 2.11
C LEU A 3 -9.23 9.91 3.47
N TYR A 4 -10.53 9.64 3.41
CA TYR A 4 -11.37 9.37 4.58
C TYR A 4 -11.59 7.86 4.69
N TRP A 5 -11.45 7.29 5.90
CA TRP A 5 -11.64 5.85 6.12
C TRP A 5 -13.00 5.35 5.61
N SER A 6 -14.05 6.12 5.85
CA SER A 6 -15.41 5.80 5.39
C SER A 6 -15.56 5.75 3.87
N LYS A 7 -14.68 6.41 3.11
CA LYS A 7 -14.69 6.36 1.64
C LYS A 7 -13.95 5.13 1.11
N ILE A 8 -12.78 4.81 1.70
CA ILE A 8 -11.95 3.68 1.30
C ILE A 8 -12.71 2.34 1.45
N ILE A 9 -13.41 2.16 2.57
CA ILE A 9 -14.19 0.92 2.84
C ILE A 9 -15.24 0.66 1.76
N ARG A 10 -15.81 1.70 1.14
CA ARG A 10 -16.93 1.58 0.20
C ARG A 10 -16.53 1.30 -1.26
N HIS A 11 -15.27 1.53 -1.65
CA HIS A 11 -14.89 1.60 -3.07
C HIS A 11 -13.75 0.66 -3.51
N GLY A 12 -13.15 -0.16 -2.63
CA GLY A 12 -11.95 -0.92 -2.99
C GLY A 12 -12.15 -2.15 -3.88
N LYS A 13 -11.51 -2.18 -5.07
CA LYS A 13 -11.36 -3.37 -5.95
C LYS A 13 -10.48 -4.46 -5.30
N ILE A 14 -10.66 -5.72 -5.71
CA ILE A 14 -10.19 -6.92 -4.97
C ILE A 14 -8.92 -7.55 -5.55
N SER A 15 -7.78 -7.34 -4.89
CA SER A 15 -6.66 -8.28 -4.81
C SER A 15 -6.32 -8.46 -3.32
N ALA A 16 -6.28 -9.71 -2.84
CA ALA A 16 -6.34 -10.04 -1.40
C ALA A 16 -5.28 -9.30 -0.57
N THR A 17 -4.02 -9.33 -0.98
CA THR A 17 -2.95 -8.73 -0.17
C THR A 17 -2.95 -7.20 -0.19
N TYR A 18 -3.32 -6.59 -1.31
CA TYR A 18 -3.41 -5.13 -1.41
C TYR A 18 -4.44 -4.58 -0.41
N LYS A 19 -5.53 -5.32 -0.19
CA LYS A 19 -6.54 -4.95 0.81
C LYS A 19 -6.07 -5.16 2.24
N PHE A 20 -5.38 -6.25 2.55
CA PHE A 20 -4.89 -6.50 3.91
C PHE A 20 -3.82 -5.49 4.30
N ALA A 21 -2.85 -5.21 3.43
CA ALA A 21 -1.84 -4.18 3.66
C ALA A 21 -2.47 -2.79 3.85
N LEU A 22 -3.49 -2.45 3.06
CA LEU A 22 -4.19 -1.18 3.21
C LEU A 22 -5.05 -1.13 4.49
N ALA A 23 -5.71 -2.24 4.85
CA ALA A 23 -6.52 -2.32 6.06
C ALA A 23 -5.64 -2.18 7.32
N GLU A 24 -4.48 -2.83 7.36
CA GLU A 24 -3.52 -2.69 8.46
C GLU A 24 -3.00 -1.26 8.57
N ALA A 25 -2.63 -0.63 7.45
CA ALA A 25 -2.24 0.78 7.44
C ALA A 25 -3.35 1.69 8.00
N ILE A 26 -4.60 1.47 7.62
CA ILE A 26 -5.74 2.22 8.13
C ILE A 26 -5.96 1.97 9.62
N LEU A 27 -5.89 0.71 10.07
CA LEU A 27 -6.10 0.34 11.47
C LEU A 27 -5.03 0.95 12.37
N GLU A 28 -3.77 0.94 11.94
CA GLU A 28 -2.66 1.56 12.65
C GLU A 28 -2.89 3.06 12.80
N MET A 29 -3.18 3.76 11.70
CA MET A 29 -3.48 5.19 11.74
C MET A 29 -4.76 5.54 12.52
N ALA A 30 -5.78 4.68 12.46
CA ALA A 30 -7.02 4.87 13.20
C ALA A 30 -6.83 4.63 14.71
N SER A 31 -5.90 3.76 15.10
CA SER A 31 -5.55 3.53 16.51
C SER A 31 -4.90 4.77 17.15
N ASP A 32 -4.21 5.59 16.35
CA ASP A 32 -3.72 6.92 16.74
C ASP A 32 -4.82 8.00 16.78
N GLY A 33 -6.09 7.62 16.59
CA GLY A 33 -7.24 8.52 16.59
C GLY A 33 -7.45 9.31 15.29
N LYS A 34 -6.66 9.04 14.24
CA LYS A 34 -6.85 9.71 12.93
C LYS A 34 -8.13 9.21 12.26
N LYS A 35 -8.87 10.12 11.61
CA LYS A 35 -10.08 9.81 10.82
C LYS A 35 -9.89 9.97 9.31
N GLU A 36 -8.81 10.64 8.95
CA GLU A 36 -8.38 10.94 7.60
C GLU A 36 -6.86 11.00 7.59
N ALA A 37 -6.28 10.86 6.41
CA ALA A 37 -4.86 11.06 6.20
C ALA A 37 -4.57 11.53 4.79
N THR A 38 -3.42 12.17 4.61
CA THR A 38 -2.93 12.50 3.27
C THR A 38 -2.53 11.23 2.53
N LEU A 39 -2.60 11.28 1.20
CA LEU A 39 -2.17 10.18 0.33
C LEU A 39 -0.72 9.75 0.63
N LYS A 40 0.17 10.70 0.92
CA LYS A 40 1.58 10.42 1.24
C LYS A 40 1.74 9.73 2.59
N GLU A 41 0.97 10.12 3.61
CA GLU A 41 1.00 9.43 4.90
C GLU A 41 0.51 7.99 4.75
N ILE A 42 -0.62 7.76 4.07
CA ILE A 42 -1.12 6.40 3.86
C ILE A 42 -0.14 5.57 3.03
N ALA A 43 0.51 6.17 2.02
CA ALA A 43 1.50 5.49 1.19
C ALA A 43 2.65 4.90 2.01
N LEU A 44 3.11 5.60 3.04
CA LEU A 44 4.16 5.10 3.93
C LEU A 44 3.74 3.80 4.63
N TYR A 45 2.63 3.82 5.37
CA TYR A 45 2.15 2.66 6.13
C TYR A 45 1.75 1.52 5.19
N TYR A 46 1.08 1.86 4.09
CA TYR A 46 0.63 0.89 3.10
C TYR A 46 1.81 0.17 2.42
N ALA A 47 2.81 0.90 1.94
CA ALA A 47 3.97 0.31 1.29
C ALA A 47 4.77 -0.56 2.26
N TYR A 48 4.86 -0.16 3.53
CA TYR A 48 5.52 -0.94 4.57
C TYR A 48 4.83 -2.30 4.78
N HIS A 49 3.53 -2.31 5.04
CA HIS A 49 2.77 -3.54 5.24
C HIS A 49 2.80 -4.42 3.98
N LEU A 50 2.69 -3.82 2.80
CA LEU A 50 2.79 -4.56 1.54
C LEU A 50 4.18 -5.22 1.37
N CYS A 51 5.25 -4.49 1.61
CA CYS A 51 6.61 -5.01 1.57
C CYS A 51 6.80 -6.17 2.56
N PHE A 52 6.24 -6.06 3.77
CA PHE A 52 6.24 -7.11 4.78
C PHE A 52 5.50 -8.37 4.28
N HIS A 53 4.27 -8.23 3.79
CA HIS A 53 3.50 -9.35 3.25
C HIS A 53 4.18 -10.04 2.07
N LEU A 54 4.89 -9.28 1.23
CA LEU A 54 5.64 -9.84 0.10
C LEU A 54 6.87 -10.66 0.53
N LYS A 55 7.47 -10.36 1.69
CA LYS A 55 8.54 -11.19 2.26
C LYS A 55 8.00 -12.52 2.76
N GLU A 56 6.87 -12.49 3.46
CA GLU A 56 6.26 -13.69 4.05
C GLU A 56 5.57 -14.57 3.00
N ALA A 57 4.96 -13.97 1.97
CA ALA A 57 4.19 -14.68 0.95
C ALA A 57 4.37 -14.03 -0.44
N PRO A 58 5.45 -14.36 -1.18
CA PRO A 58 5.81 -13.67 -2.43
C PRO A 58 4.88 -13.95 -3.63
N LYS A 59 3.98 -14.94 -3.55
CA LYS A 59 3.03 -15.29 -4.62
C LYS A 59 1.71 -14.55 -4.42
N GLN A 60 1.54 -13.43 -5.11
CA GLN A 60 0.43 -12.50 -4.80
C GLN A 60 -0.43 -12.09 -5.99
N CYS A 61 0.01 -12.36 -7.22
CA CYS A 61 -0.74 -11.98 -8.41
C CYS A 61 -0.96 -13.15 -9.36
N THR A 62 -2.14 -13.16 -9.98
CA THR A 62 -2.47 -13.95 -11.16
C THR A 62 -1.95 -13.28 -12.45
N SER A 63 -1.61 -11.99 -12.41
CA SER A 63 -0.93 -11.27 -13.49
C SER A 63 0.60 -11.44 -13.40
N GLN A 64 1.26 -11.53 -14.56
CA GLN A 64 2.67 -11.91 -14.63
C GLN A 64 3.63 -10.84 -14.08
N GLN A 65 3.33 -9.54 -14.14
CA GLN A 65 4.27 -8.48 -13.75
C GLN A 65 3.52 -7.22 -13.30
N SER A 66 3.58 -6.89 -12.01
CA SER A 66 3.20 -5.56 -11.50
C SER A 66 4.46 -4.75 -11.26
N GLN A 67 4.60 -3.63 -11.99
CA GLN A 67 5.73 -2.69 -11.82
C GLN A 67 5.82 -2.17 -10.38
N PHE A 68 4.69 -2.07 -9.68
CA PHE A 68 4.67 -1.65 -8.29
C PHE A 68 5.19 -2.74 -7.34
N LEU A 69 4.85 -4.01 -7.58
CA LEU A 69 5.39 -5.12 -6.78
C LEU A 69 6.90 -5.29 -6.98
N GLU A 70 7.41 -4.99 -8.17
CA GLU A 70 8.86 -4.99 -8.43
C GLU A 70 9.57 -3.94 -7.57
N VAL A 71 9.02 -2.73 -7.47
CA VAL A 71 9.56 -1.67 -6.62
C VAL A 71 9.55 -2.06 -5.13
N CYS A 72 8.49 -2.73 -4.68
CA CYS A 72 8.43 -3.26 -3.31
C CYS A 72 9.51 -4.33 -3.05
N LYS A 73 9.82 -5.17 -4.05
CA LYS A 73 10.91 -6.15 -3.97
C LYS A 73 12.28 -5.46 -3.91
N LEU A 74 12.54 -4.50 -4.79
CA LEU A 74 13.78 -3.71 -4.77
C LEU A 74 14.00 -3.03 -3.40
N TYR A 75 12.94 -2.51 -2.78
CA TYR A 75 13.04 -1.97 -1.42
C TYR A 75 13.37 -3.05 -0.39
N ASN A 76 12.72 -4.21 -0.48
CA ASN A 76 12.98 -5.34 0.40
C ASN A 76 14.43 -5.85 0.31
N ASP A 77 15.01 -5.79 -0.90
CA ASP A 77 16.39 -6.16 -1.23
C ASP A 77 17.40 -5.03 -0.94
N ARG A 78 16.92 -3.88 -0.41
CA ARG A 78 17.70 -2.68 -0.06
C ARG A 78 18.38 -1.99 -1.27
N GLU A 79 17.82 -2.16 -2.46
CA GLU A 79 18.30 -1.54 -3.69
C GLU A 79 17.79 -0.10 -3.89
N ILE A 80 16.68 0.25 -3.24
CA ILE A 80 16.12 1.62 -3.24
C ILE A 80 15.85 2.10 -1.82
N VAL A 81 15.76 3.43 -1.64
CA VAL A 81 15.45 4.04 -0.33
C VAL A 81 13.94 4.19 -0.12
N LEU A 82 13.55 4.42 1.14
CA LEU A 82 12.15 4.57 1.54
C LEU A 82 11.44 5.70 0.79
N ASP A 83 12.11 6.82 0.56
CA ASP A 83 11.52 7.95 -0.19
C ASP A 83 11.15 7.56 -1.63
N ASP A 84 11.96 6.74 -2.29
CA ASP A 84 11.66 6.24 -3.64
C ASP A 84 10.45 5.32 -3.63
N LEU A 85 10.38 4.42 -2.65
CA LEU A 85 9.22 3.54 -2.45
C LEU A 85 7.94 4.35 -2.24
N ILE A 86 7.96 5.36 -1.35
CA ILE A 86 6.81 6.23 -1.08
C ILE A 86 6.39 6.97 -2.35
N ASN A 87 7.34 7.55 -3.08
CA ASN A 87 7.06 8.31 -4.30
C ASN A 87 6.39 7.43 -5.38
N VAL A 88 6.85 6.19 -5.55
CA VAL A 88 6.22 5.25 -6.48
C VAL A 88 4.85 4.79 -5.96
N THR A 89 4.72 4.55 -4.66
CA THR A 89 3.45 4.12 -4.03
C THR A 89 2.36 5.18 -4.20
N VAL A 90 2.70 6.46 -4.01
CA VAL A 90 1.76 7.57 -4.22
C VAL A 90 1.27 7.62 -5.67
N LYS A 91 2.14 7.32 -6.64
CA LYS A 91 1.80 7.38 -8.07
C LYS A 91 1.02 6.15 -8.56
N ASN A 92 1.43 4.96 -8.12
CA ASN A 92 1.03 3.70 -8.75
C ASN A 92 0.39 2.71 -7.76
N GLY A 93 0.62 2.87 -6.45
CA GLY A 93 0.24 1.89 -5.44
C GLY A 93 -1.25 1.84 -5.11
N PHE A 94 -2.00 2.86 -5.52
CA PHE A 94 -3.43 2.98 -5.22
C PHE A 94 -4.36 2.75 -6.42
N ASN A 95 -3.81 2.54 -7.62
CA ASN A 95 -4.61 2.36 -8.85
C ASN A 95 -5.57 1.16 -8.74
N ASP A 96 -5.15 0.09 -8.07
CA ASP A 96 -5.97 -1.12 -7.90
C ASP A 96 -6.88 -1.07 -6.67
N VAL A 97 -6.85 0.01 -5.87
CA VAL A 97 -7.50 0.03 -4.54
C VAL A 97 -8.36 1.27 -4.28
N ILE A 98 -8.07 2.42 -4.91
CA ILE A 98 -8.77 3.69 -4.69
C ILE A 98 -9.48 4.19 -5.97
N ASP A 99 -9.12 3.68 -7.16
CA ASP A 99 -9.73 4.02 -8.45
C ASP A 99 -10.92 3.12 -8.83
#